data_AF-A0A7Y5LYU1-F1
#
_entry.id   AF-A0A7Y5LYU1-F1
#
_cell.length_a   1.000
_cell.length_b   1.000
_cell.length_c   1.000
_cell.angle_alpha   90.00
_cell.angle_beta   90.00
_cell.angle_gamma   90.00
#
_symmetry.space_group_name_H-M   'P 1'
#
loop_
_entity.id
_entity.type
_entity.pdbx_description
1 polymer ?
#
loop_
_entity_poly.entity_id
_entity_poly.type
_entity_poly.pdbx_seq_one_letter_code
_entity_poly.pdbx_strand_id
1 'polypeptide(L)'
;MTGEGRDLAASVKQRLLNLSREREEEFQAVLTRYGVERLVALLGKARIPLQVDIGFGDAVTPRPRRVTLPTLLDLPAPALRAYPRETVVAEKLHAVVTLGAANTRLKDFHDLWALARGFPFDGPTLSRAVAATFRRRRTALPAADPVGLSAEF
;
A
#
# COMPACT_ATOMS: atom_id res chain seq x y z
N MET A 1 -17.59 -22.18 16.65
CA MET A 1 -17.25 -22.67 15.30
C MET A 1 -17.22 -21.48 14.36
N THR A 2 -16.08 -20.80 14.25
CA THR A 2 -15.89 -19.60 13.41
C THR A 2 -15.58 -20.04 11.99
N GLY A 3 -16.51 -19.84 11.06
CA GLY A 3 -16.30 -20.14 9.65
C GLY A 3 -15.07 -19.41 9.14
N GLU A 4 -14.16 -20.15 8.50
CA GLU A 4 -13.03 -19.61 7.76
C GLU A 4 -13.55 -18.54 6.79
N GLY A 5 -13.23 -17.28 7.07
CA GLY A 5 -13.59 -16.18 6.20
C GLY A 5 -12.93 -16.40 4.85
N ARG A 6 -13.74 -16.62 3.80
CA ARG A 6 -13.30 -16.58 2.40
C ARG A 6 -12.36 -15.38 2.21
N ASP A 7 -11.15 -15.60 1.69
CA ASP A 7 -10.20 -14.53 1.34
C ASP A 7 -10.85 -13.65 0.26
N LEU A 8 -11.55 -12.60 0.70
CA LEU A 8 -12.32 -11.70 -0.16
C LEU A 8 -11.40 -11.02 -1.19
N ALA A 9 -10.17 -10.70 -0.81
CA ALA A 9 -9.21 -10.08 -1.71
C ALA A 9 -8.80 -11.05 -2.83
N ALA A 10 -8.55 -12.32 -2.50
CA ALA A 10 -8.32 -13.35 -3.51
C ALA A 10 -9.55 -13.51 -4.42
N SER A 11 -10.77 -13.41 -3.86
CA SER A 11 -12.00 -13.47 -4.63
C SER A 11 -12.13 -12.29 -5.62
N VAL A 12 -11.84 -11.05 -5.20
CA VAL A 12 -11.89 -9.88 -6.08
C VAL A 12 -10.86 -10.01 -7.20
N LYS A 13 -9.61 -10.35 -6.88
CA LYS A 13 -8.57 -10.55 -7.90
C LYS A 13 -8.96 -11.63 -8.91
N GLN A 14 -9.51 -12.75 -8.45
CA GLN A 14 -9.94 -13.83 -9.33
C GLN A 14 -11.09 -13.41 -10.24
N ARG A 15 -12.05 -12.62 -9.74
CA ARG A 15 -13.15 -12.08 -10.55
C ARG A 15 -12.63 -11.16 -11.65
N LEU A 16 -11.68 -10.28 -11.33
CA LEU A 16 -11.06 -9.40 -12.32
C LEU A 16 -10.24 -10.17 -13.36
N LEU A 17 -9.55 -11.25 -12.96
CA LEU A 17 -8.84 -12.15 -13.88
C LEU A 17 -9.78 -12.90 -14.81
N ASN A 18 -10.93 -13.35 -14.32
CA ASN A 18 -11.94 -13.99 -15.16
C ASN A 18 -12.49 -12.99 -16.18
N LEU A 19 -12.79 -11.77 -15.73
CA LEU A 19 -13.29 -10.70 -16.59
C LEU A 19 -12.30 -10.31 -17.68
N SER A 20 -11.00 -10.27 -17.39
CA SER A 20 -9.98 -9.96 -18.40
C SER A 20 -9.92 -11.05 -19.48
N ARG A 21 -10.09 -12.32 -19.10
CA ARG A 21 -10.14 -13.45 -20.05
C ARG A 21 -11.41 -13.44 -20.90
N GLU A 22 -12.57 -13.20 -20.28
CA GLU A 22 -13.86 -13.12 -20.98
C GLU A 22 -13.90 -12.00 -22.01
N ARG A 23 -13.19 -10.90 -21.77
CA ARG A 23 -13.16 -9.72 -22.64
C ARG A 23 -11.93 -9.62 -23.53
N GLU A 24 -11.02 -10.58 -23.45
CA GLU A 24 -9.72 -10.56 -24.16
C GLU A 24 -8.92 -9.27 -23.91
N GLU A 25 -9.02 -8.73 -22.69
CA GLU A 25 -8.32 -7.50 -22.28
C GLU A 25 -7.06 -7.84 -21.46
N GLU A 26 -6.05 -6.97 -21.56
CA GLU A 26 -4.87 -7.05 -20.70
C GLU A 26 -5.28 -6.83 -19.22
N PHE A 27 -4.74 -7.65 -18.32
CA PHE A 27 -5.18 -7.70 -16.93
C PHE A 27 -4.88 -6.40 -16.16
N GLN A 28 -3.74 -5.74 -16.40
CA GLN A 28 -3.44 -4.44 -15.78
C GLN A 28 -4.40 -3.35 -16.27
N ALA A 29 -4.87 -3.39 -17.52
CA ALA A 29 -5.89 -2.47 -18.01
C ALA A 29 -7.23 -2.66 -17.27
N VAL A 30 -7.65 -3.91 -17.05
CA VAL A 30 -8.84 -4.24 -16.23
C VAL A 30 -8.63 -3.79 -14.78
N LEU A 31 -7.46 -4.09 -14.19
CA LEU A 31 -7.14 -3.71 -12.82
C LEU A 31 -7.17 -2.19 -12.65
N THR A 32 -6.62 -1.43 -13.61
CA THR A 32 -6.65 0.03 -13.59
C THR A 32 -8.07 0.55 -13.69
N ARG A 33 -8.89 -0.04 -14.54
CA ARG A 33 -10.28 0.38 -14.75
C ARG A 33 -11.15 0.22 -13.51
N TYR A 34 -10.94 -0.83 -12.72
CA TYR A 34 -11.74 -1.13 -11.52
C TYR A 34 -11.03 -0.80 -10.19
N GLY A 35 -9.73 -0.54 -10.24
CA GLY A 35 -8.89 -0.24 -9.09
C GLY A 35 -8.61 1.26 -8.91
N VAL A 36 -9.02 2.10 -9.86
CA VAL A 36 -8.84 3.56 -9.79
C VAL A 36 -10.17 4.25 -10.01
N GLU A 37 -10.67 4.91 -8.97
CA GLU A 37 -11.89 5.70 -9.01
C GLU A 37 -11.57 7.19 -9.04
N ARG A 38 -12.28 7.94 -9.88
CA ARG A 38 -12.13 9.39 -9.99
C ARG A 38 -13.41 10.09 -9.57
N LEU A 39 -13.28 10.96 -8.59
CA LEU A 39 -14.37 11.69 -7.95
C LEU A 39 -14.11 13.18 -8.07
N VAL A 40 -15.17 13.99 -7.99
CA VAL A 40 -15.07 15.44 -7.85
C VAL A 40 -15.54 15.81 -6.45
N ALA A 41 -14.60 16.15 -5.58
CA ALA A 41 -14.90 16.68 -4.26
C ALA A 41 -15.29 18.17 -4.37
N LEU A 42 -16.20 18.63 -3.52
CA LEU A 42 -16.66 20.01 -3.49
C LEU A 42 -16.24 20.67 -2.19
N LEU A 43 -15.62 21.85 -2.31
CA LEU A 43 -15.36 22.75 -1.18
C LEU A 43 -15.97 24.12 -1.50
N GLY A 44 -17.19 24.38 -1.01
CA GLY A 44 -17.98 25.52 -1.46
C GLY A 44 -18.27 25.44 -2.96
N LYS A 45 -17.80 26.42 -3.74
CA LYS A 45 -17.89 26.41 -5.21
C LYS A 45 -16.67 25.76 -5.90
N ALA A 46 -15.61 25.46 -5.15
CA ALA A 46 -14.41 24.84 -5.71
C ALA A 46 -14.67 23.36 -6.01
N ARG A 47 -14.19 22.91 -7.18
CA ARG A 47 -14.24 21.52 -7.62
C ARG A 47 -12.82 20.95 -7.55
N ILE A 48 -12.63 19.95 -6.70
CA ILE A 48 -11.33 19.33 -6.43
C ILE A 48 -11.33 17.93 -7.03
N PRO A 49 -10.54 17.66 -8.09
CA PRO A 49 -10.36 16.31 -8.59
C PRO A 49 -9.74 15.41 -7.51
N LEU A 50 -10.38 14.30 -7.20
CA LEU A 50 -9.92 13.31 -6.24
C LEU A 50 -9.78 11.96 -6.94
N GLN A 51 -8.63 11.31 -6.77
CA GLN A 51 -8.41 9.94 -7.21
C GLN A 51 -8.33 9.01 -6.00
N VAL A 52 -9.00 7.87 -6.09
CA VAL A 52 -8.96 6.81 -5.08
C VAL A 52 -8.39 5.55 -5.73
N ASP A 53 -7.20 5.17 -5.30
CA ASP A 53 -6.54 3.94 -5.72
C ASP A 53 -6.88 2.81 -4.72
N ILE A 54 -7.34 1.67 -5.24
CA ILE A 54 -7.86 0.54 -4.48
C ILE A 54 -6.94 -0.66 -4.67
N GLY A 55 -6.16 -0.96 -3.63
CA GLY A 55 -5.33 -2.16 -3.55
C GLY A 55 -6.07 -3.33 -2.90
N PHE A 56 -5.77 -4.56 -3.35
CA PHE A 56 -6.36 -5.78 -2.79
C PHE A 56 -5.28 -6.78 -2.40
N GLY A 57 -5.46 -7.36 -1.21
CA GLY A 57 -4.73 -8.55 -0.81
C GLY A 57 -3.34 -8.27 -0.25
N ASP A 58 -3.02 -7.05 0.13
CA ASP A 58 -1.81 -6.77 0.90
C ASP A 58 -1.89 -7.36 2.31
N ALA A 59 -0.73 -7.74 2.85
CA ALA A 59 -0.63 -8.18 4.24
C ALA A 59 -0.47 -6.95 5.14
N VAL A 60 -1.46 -6.67 5.97
CA VAL A 60 -1.40 -5.55 6.92
C VAL A 60 -1.00 -6.06 8.29
N THR A 61 0.22 -5.72 8.70
CA THR A 61 0.85 -6.15 9.96
C THR A 61 1.53 -4.96 10.65
N PRO A 62 1.14 -4.58 11.89
CA PRO A 62 0.01 -5.11 12.67
C PRO A 62 -1.35 -4.80 12.01
N ARG A 63 -2.47 -5.13 12.68
CA ARG A 63 -3.80 -4.81 12.13
C ARG A 63 -3.98 -3.29 11.94
N PRO A 64 -4.79 -2.84 10.95
CA PRO A 64 -5.12 -1.43 10.76
C PRO A 64 -5.64 -0.80 12.06
N ARG A 65 -5.20 0.43 12.33
CA ARG A 65 -5.59 1.18 13.53
C ARG A 65 -6.58 2.27 13.16
N ARG A 66 -7.56 2.56 14.03
CA ARG A 66 -8.37 3.77 13.87
C ARG A 66 -7.51 4.98 14.17
N VAL A 67 -7.53 5.95 13.28
CA VAL A 67 -6.87 7.24 13.44
C VAL A 67 -7.89 8.35 13.20
N THR A 68 -7.74 9.44 13.94
CA THR A 68 -8.49 10.67 13.71
C THR A 68 -7.55 11.63 12.99
N LEU A 69 -7.95 12.10 11.82
CA LEU A 69 -7.12 13.04 11.06
C LEU A 69 -7.34 14.47 11.56
N PRO A 70 -6.29 15.31 11.55
CA PRO A 70 -6.45 16.73 11.86
C PRO A 70 -7.34 17.39 10.79
N THR A 71 -8.16 18.34 11.22
CA THR A 71 -8.99 19.14 10.32
C THR A 71 -8.36 20.52 10.13
N LEU A 72 -8.42 21.02 8.90
CA LEU A 72 -8.02 22.40 8.58
C LEU A 72 -9.16 23.40 8.81
N LEU A 73 -10.40 22.92 8.84
CA LEU A 73 -11.62 23.69 9.05
C LEU A 73 -12.29 23.21 10.34
N ASP A 74 -13.17 24.03 10.91
CA ASP A 74 -13.99 23.72 12.10
C ASP A 74 -15.11 22.71 11.78
N LEU A 75 -14.71 21.55 11.27
CA LEU A 75 -15.56 20.42 10.93
C LEU A 75 -15.22 19.22 11.82
N PRO A 76 -16.15 18.26 12.01
CA PRO A 76 -15.86 17.05 12.76
C PRO A 76 -14.66 16.30 12.19
N ALA A 77 -13.73 15.92 13.06
CA ALA A 77 -12.51 15.22 12.66
C ALA A 77 -12.83 13.82 12.10
N PRO A 78 -12.40 13.50 10.87
CA PRO A 78 -12.74 12.21 10.27
C PRO A 78 -11.94 11.09 10.92
N ALA A 79 -12.64 10.01 11.25
CA ALA A 79 -12.05 8.81 11.82
C ALA A 79 -11.96 7.70 10.76
N LEU A 80 -10.75 7.27 10.43
CA LEU A 80 -10.49 6.28 9.38
C LEU A 80 -9.64 5.12 9.93
N ARG A 81 -9.70 3.97 9.27
CA ARG A 81 -8.73 2.90 9.51
C ARG A 81 -7.49 3.20 8.67
N ALA A 82 -6.37 3.47 9.32
CA ALA A 82 -5.10 3.68 8.64
C ALA A 82 -4.21 2.44 8.73
N TYR A 83 -3.38 2.29 7.70
CA TYR A 83 -2.28 1.34 7.72
C TYR A 83 -1.30 1.71 8.84
N PRO A 84 -0.81 0.73 9.60
CA PRO A 84 0.24 1.01 10.56
C PRO A 84 1.54 1.32 9.80
N ARG A 85 2.38 2.15 10.42
CA ARG A 85 3.61 2.67 9.81
C ARG A 85 4.56 1.54 9.41
N GLU A 86 4.58 0.45 10.19
CA GLU A 86 5.39 -0.74 9.92
C GLU A 86 5.01 -1.40 8.59
N THR A 87 3.72 -1.47 8.26
CA THR A 87 3.27 -1.98 6.96
C THR A 87 3.67 -1.03 5.84
N VAL A 88 3.56 0.29 6.04
CA VAL A 88 3.98 1.29 5.05
C VAL A 88 5.47 1.16 4.74
N VAL A 89 6.32 1.01 5.77
CA VAL A 89 7.76 0.77 5.61
C VAL A 89 8.01 -0.55 4.86
N ALA A 90 7.31 -1.62 5.25
CA ALA A 90 7.47 -2.93 4.62
C ALA A 90 7.13 -2.92 3.12
N GLU A 91 6.06 -2.22 2.72
CA GLU A 91 5.66 -2.09 1.32
C GLU A 91 6.64 -1.25 0.51
N LYS A 92 7.13 -0.14 1.08
CA LYS A 92 8.14 0.72 0.44
C LYS A 92 9.47 -0.01 0.26
N LEU A 93 9.91 -0.72 1.29
CA LEU A 93 11.12 -1.55 1.20
C LEU A 93 10.98 -2.64 0.13
N HIS A 94 9.82 -3.31 0.07
CA HIS A 94 9.55 -4.30 -0.98
C HIS A 94 9.65 -3.67 -2.37
N ALA A 95 9.07 -2.47 -2.57
CA ALA A 95 9.17 -1.75 -3.83
C ALA A 95 10.64 -1.45 -4.19
N VAL A 96 11.43 -0.93 -3.26
CA VAL A 96 12.87 -0.67 -3.45
C VAL A 96 13.62 -1.94 -3.88
N VAL A 97 13.34 -3.08 -3.25
CA VAL A 97 13.97 -4.36 -3.59
C VAL A 97 13.56 -4.85 -4.97
N THR A 98 12.27 -4.80 -5.30
CA THR A 98 11.77 -5.33 -6.59
C THR A 98 12.08 -4.46 -7.79
N LEU A 99 12.15 -3.14 -7.62
CA LEU A 99 12.42 -2.21 -8.70
C LEU A 99 13.92 -1.98 -8.93
N GLY A 100 14.77 -2.22 -7.91
CA GLY A 100 16.23 -2.17 -8.04
C GLY A 100 16.73 -0.84 -8.62
N ALA A 101 17.71 -0.90 -9.54
CA ALA A 101 18.30 0.26 -10.21
C ALA A 101 17.32 1.04 -11.12
N ALA A 102 16.15 0.46 -11.44
CA ALA A 102 15.07 1.15 -12.17
C ALA A 102 14.15 1.94 -11.24
N ASN A 103 14.47 2.04 -9.95
CA ASN A 103 13.68 2.80 -8.99
C ASN A 103 13.85 4.31 -9.20
N THR A 104 13.09 4.88 -10.13
CA THR A 104 12.97 6.32 -10.36
C THR A 104 12.11 7.04 -9.32
N ARG A 105 11.55 6.30 -8.34
CA ARG A 105 10.68 6.84 -7.29
C ARG A 105 11.52 7.32 -6.11
N LEU A 106 12.30 8.39 -6.30
CA LEU A 106 13.02 9.09 -5.22
C LEU A 106 12.12 9.35 -3.98
N LYS A 107 10.81 9.51 -4.20
CA LYS A 107 9.80 9.64 -3.15
C LYS A 107 9.79 8.46 -2.16
N ASP A 108 9.98 7.22 -2.60
CA ASP A 108 9.95 6.08 -1.68
C ASP A 108 11.13 6.09 -0.71
N PHE A 109 12.32 6.53 -1.16
CA PHE A 109 13.47 6.75 -0.29
C PHE A 109 13.23 7.89 0.69
N HIS A 110 12.71 9.02 0.20
CA HIS A 110 12.34 10.14 1.06
C HIS A 110 11.31 9.74 2.13
N ASP A 111 10.28 9.00 1.75
CA ASP A 111 9.25 8.54 2.67
C ASP A 111 9.82 7.58 3.72
N LEU A 112 10.71 6.66 3.33
CA LEU A 112 11.42 5.78 4.28
C LEU A 112 12.29 6.58 5.25
N TRP A 113 13.05 7.55 4.75
CA TRP A 113 13.87 8.45 5.57
C TRP A 113 13.01 9.28 6.53
N ALA A 114 11.93 9.89 6.05
CA ALA A 114 11.02 10.71 6.84
C ALA A 114 10.32 9.87 7.93
N LEU A 115 9.91 8.65 7.60
CA LEU A 115 9.33 7.71 8.57
C LEU A 115 10.34 7.30 9.64
N ALA A 116 11.56 6.95 9.24
CA ALA A 116 12.64 6.55 10.15
C ALA A 116 13.07 7.66 11.11
N ARG A 117 13.04 8.92 10.67
CA ARG A 117 13.37 10.09 11.50
C ARG A 117 12.21 10.60 12.33
N GLY A 118 10.99 10.52 11.81
CA GLY A 118 9.80 11.11 12.42
C GLY A 118 9.14 10.23 13.47
N PHE A 119 9.37 8.91 13.45
CA PHE A 119 8.66 7.99 14.32
C PHE A 119 9.56 6.87 14.88
N PRO A 120 9.40 6.52 16.17
CA PRO A 120 10.02 5.34 16.72
C PRO A 120 9.35 4.07 16.17
N PHE A 121 10.13 3.01 16.00
CA PHE A 121 9.66 1.70 15.59
C PHE A 121 10.05 0.64 16.61
N ASP A 122 9.11 -0.26 16.91
CA ASP A 122 9.42 -1.52 17.58
C ASP A 122 10.03 -2.48 16.55
N GLY A 123 11.33 -2.77 16.69
CA GLY A 123 12.09 -3.61 15.76
C GLY A 123 11.40 -4.94 15.45
N PRO A 124 10.99 -5.74 16.47
CA PRO A 124 10.27 -6.98 16.24
C PRO A 124 8.97 -6.83 15.43
N THR A 125 8.17 -5.79 15.69
CA THR A 125 6.94 -5.52 14.94
C THR A 125 7.23 -5.14 13.49
N LEU A 126 8.22 -4.29 13.26
CA LEU A 126 8.66 -3.92 11.92
C LEU A 126 9.17 -5.11 11.13
N SER A 127 10.03 -5.94 11.72
CA SER A 127 10.54 -7.17 11.08
C SER A 127 9.42 -8.13 10.69
N ARG A 128 8.39 -8.29 11.55
CA ARG A 128 7.22 -9.11 11.22
C ARG A 128 6.43 -8.52 10.05
N ALA A 129 6.27 -7.20 9.98
CA ALA A 129 5.60 -6.53 8.88
C ALA A 129 6.34 -6.76 7.56
N VAL A 130 7.66 -6.57 7.55
CA VAL A 130 8.53 -6.82 6.40
C VAL A 130 8.40 -8.27 5.93
N ALA A 131 8.58 -9.23 6.83
CA ALA A 131 8.46 -10.65 6.49
C ALA A 131 7.07 -11.02 5.95
N ALA A 132 6.00 -10.47 6.54
CA ALA A 132 4.63 -10.72 6.10
C ALA A 132 4.38 -10.17 4.68
N THR A 133 4.83 -8.96 4.38
CA THR A 133 4.70 -8.34 3.05
C THR A 133 5.46 -9.12 1.98
N PHE A 134 6.73 -9.45 2.22
CA PHE A 134 7.56 -10.21 1.28
C PHE A 134 6.98 -11.61 1.01
N ARG A 135 6.54 -12.32 2.07
CA ARG A 135 5.87 -13.62 1.93
C ARG A 135 4.57 -13.50 1.13
N ARG A 136 3.73 -12.49 1.40
CA ARG A 136 2.47 -12.29 0.67
C ARG A 136 2.70 -11.98 -0.81
N ARG A 137 3.76 -11.22 -1.12
CA ARG A 137 4.16 -10.86 -2.49
C ARG A 137 5.05 -11.91 -3.17
N ARG A 138 5.36 -13.01 -2.48
CA ARG A 138 6.20 -14.13 -2.96
C ARG A 138 7.58 -13.67 -3.45
N THR A 139 8.16 -12.71 -2.75
CA THR A 139 9.51 -12.21 -3.01
C THR A 139 10.39 -12.63 -1.84
N ALA A 140 11.59 -13.16 -2.11
CA ALA A 140 12.55 -13.46 -1.06
C ALA A 140 13.09 -12.17 -0.45
N LEU A 141 13.41 -12.20 0.85
CA LEU A 141 14.15 -11.10 1.45
C LEU A 141 15.58 -11.08 0.87
N PRO A 142 16.12 -9.90 0.54
CA PRO A 142 17.47 -9.80 0.02
C PRO A 142 18.49 -10.21 1.10
N ALA A 143 19.53 -10.94 0.69
CA ALA A 143 20.60 -11.40 1.59
C ALA A 143 21.69 -10.33 1.82
N ALA A 144 21.75 -9.33 0.94
CA ALA A 144 22.64 -8.18 1.01
C ALA A 144 21.82 -6.90 0.93
N ASP A 145 22.46 -5.75 1.15
CA ASP A 145 21.77 -4.46 1.04
C ASP A 145 21.18 -4.29 -0.37
N PRO A 146 19.90 -3.88 -0.48
CA PRO A 146 19.30 -3.61 -1.79
C PRO A 146 20.14 -2.56 -2.51
N VAL A 147 20.31 -2.71 -3.83
CA VAL A 147 21.10 -1.76 -4.66
C VAL A 147 20.69 -0.30 -4.42
N GLY A 148 19.40 -0.03 -4.22
CA GLY A 148 18.91 1.33 -3.94
C GLY A 148 19.25 1.88 -2.54
N LEU A 149 19.78 1.06 -1.64
CA LEU A 149 20.18 1.44 -0.28
C LEU A 149 21.67 1.17 -0.02
N SER A 150 22.44 0.75 -1.04
CA SER A 150 23.87 0.54 -0.90
C SER A 150 24.61 1.89 -0.88
N ALA A 151 25.82 1.91 -0.34
CA ALA A 151 26.65 3.11 -0.26
C ALA A 151 27.18 3.60 -1.63
N GLU A 152 26.89 2.88 -2.72
CA GLU A 152 27.29 3.23 -4.08
C GLU A 152 26.34 4.24 -4.76
N PHE A 153 25.23 4.57 -4.10
CA PHE A 153 24.20 5.53 -4.50
C PHE A 153 23.94 6.58 -3.40
#